data_AF-A0A7L3PU97-F1
#
_entry.id   AF-A0A7L3PU97-F1
#
_cell.length_a   1.000
_cell.length_b   1.000
_cell.length_c   1.000
_cell.angle_alpha   90.00
_cell.angle_beta   90.00
_cell.angle_gamma   90.00
#
_symmetry.space_group_name_H-M   'P 1'
#
loop_
_entity.id
_entity.type
_entity.pdbx_description
1 polymer ?
#
loop_
_entity_poly.entity_id
_entity_poly.type
_entity_poly.pdbx_seq_one_letter_code
_entity_poly.pdbx_strand_id
1 'polypeptide(L)'
;PRGGGAGDAPRRLLVGLHLGGVPSTDPLPALYGFAHPPCLFAQLARLQRELGPEAFPLVPQRFCNRPRGLLTGPTFPMMVTLSPSPAGVGQVRPRPLQ
;
A
#
# COMPACT_ATOMS: atom_id res chain seq x y z
N PRO A 1 -22.33 17.40 4.23
CA PRO A 1 -22.45 16.11 4.97
C PRO A 1 -22.05 14.93 4.06
N ARG A 2 -20.74 14.67 3.94
CA ARG A 2 -20.19 13.63 3.04
C ARG A 2 -20.05 12.31 3.81
N GLY A 3 -20.54 11.24 3.19
CA GLY A 3 -20.81 9.93 3.81
C GLY A 3 -19.64 9.36 4.61
N GLY A 4 -19.98 8.82 5.78
CA GLY A 4 -19.10 7.97 6.56
C GLY A 4 -18.77 6.72 5.74
N GLY A 5 -17.57 6.69 5.17
CA GLY A 5 -17.07 5.54 4.42
C GLY A 5 -16.74 4.39 5.37
N ALA A 6 -17.30 3.21 5.08
CA ALA A 6 -17.07 1.96 5.80
C ALA A 6 -15.57 1.56 5.89
N GLY A 7 -14.67 2.19 5.13
CA GLY A 7 -13.22 1.96 5.19
C GLY A 7 -12.49 2.61 6.38
N ASP A 8 -13.10 3.57 7.07
CA ASP A 8 -12.46 4.33 8.17
C ASP A 8 -12.73 3.73 9.56
N ALA A 9 -13.83 2.99 9.70
CA ALA A 9 -14.24 2.34 10.95
C ALA A 9 -13.17 1.39 11.54
N PRO A 10 -12.55 0.46 10.76
CA PRO A 10 -11.56 -0.45 11.34
C PRO A 10 -10.30 0.29 11.80
N ARG A 11 -9.91 1.38 11.15
CA ARG A 11 -8.72 2.16 11.53
C ARG A 11 -8.90 2.92 12.84
N ARG A 12 -10.07 3.53 13.03
CA ARG A 12 -10.41 4.22 14.29
C ARG A 12 -10.48 3.25 15.45
N LEU A 13 -10.98 2.03 15.22
CA LEU A 13 -10.99 0.97 16.21
C LEU A 13 -9.56 0.57 16.64
N LEU A 14 -8.64 0.38 15.68
CA LEU A 14 -7.24 0.07 15.99
C LEU A 14 -6.57 1.14 16.86
N VAL A 15 -6.85 2.42 16.59
CA VAL A 15 -6.36 3.52 17.44
C VAL A 15 -6.97 3.45 18.84
N GLY A 16 -8.27 3.19 18.95
CA GLY A 16 -8.95 3.04 20.23
C GLY A 16 -8.40 1.87 21.06
N LEU A 17 -8.14 0.72 20.43
CA LEU A 17 -7.52 -0.43 21.09
C LEU A 17 -6.10 -0.12 21.58
N HIS A 18 -5.33 0.64 20.79
CA HIS A 18 -3.97 1.01 21.16
C HIS A 18 -3.96 1.97 22.36
N LEU A 19 -4.83 2.99 22.34
CA LEU A 19 -5.01 3.92 23.46
C LEU A 19 -5.54 3.21 24.71
N GLY A 20 -6.38 2.19 24.55
CA GLY A 20 -6.90 1.36 25.63
C GLY A 20 -5.89 0.34 26.18
N GLY A 21 -4.66 0.27 25.64
CA GLY A 21 -3.63 -0.67 26.09
C GLY A 21 -4.00 -2.15 25.86
N VAL A 22 -4.89 -2.43 24.90
CA VAL A 22 -5.36 -3.79 24.64
C VAL A 22 -4.23 -4.61 24.01
N PRO A 23 -3.85 -5.76 24.60
CA PRO A 23 -2.85 -6.63 24.00
C PRO A 23 -3.39 -7.24 22.69
N SER A 24 -2.52 -7.42 21.70
CA SER A 24 -2.84 -8.04 20.43
C SER A 24 -1.66 -8.93 20.00
N THR A 25 -1.95 -9.97 19.21
CA THR A 25 -0.92 -10.89 18.67
C THR A 25 0.09 -10.13 17.81
N ASP A 26 -0.39 -9.25 16.95
CA ASP A 26 0.42 -8.32 16.17
C ASP A 26 0.33 -6.90 16.77
N PRO A 27 1.41 -6.10 16.77
CA PRO A 27 1.34 -4.74 17.27
C PRO A 27 0.26 -3.93 16.55
N LEU A 28 -0.68 -3.35 17.30
CA LEU A 28 -1.74 -2.49 16.76
C LEU A 28 -1.21 -1.36 15.85
N PRO A 29 -0.05 -0.72 16.13
CA PRO A 29 0.57 0.23 15.20
C PRO A 29 1.00 -0.41 13.87
N ALA A 30 1.45 -1.67 13.89
CA ALA A 30 1.80 -2.39 12.67
C ALA A 30 0.54 -2.66 11.84
N LEU A 31 -0.53 -3.18 12.46
CA LEU A 31 -1.83 -3.39 11.83
C LEU A 31 -2.40 -2.10 11.20
N TYR A 32 -2.20 -0.95 11.85
CA TYR A 32 -2.57 0.34 11.29
C TYR A 32 -1.77 0.67 10.01
N GLY A 33 -0.46 0.39 10.00
CA GLY A 33 0.41 0.55 8.82
C GLY A 33 0.05 -0.38 7.66
N PHE A 34 -0.35 -1.63 7.95
CA PHE A 34 -0.79 -2.61 6.94
C PHE A 34 -2.01 -2.13 6.14
N ALA A 35 -2.84 -1.25 6.71
CA ALA A 35 -3.98 -0.66 6.01
C ALA A 35 -3.58 0.30 4.88
N HIS A 36 -2.29 0.67 4.77
CA HIS A 36 -1.75 1.53 3.73
C HIS A 36 -0.65 0.81 2.92
N PRO A 37 -0.98 0.26 1.74
CA PRO A 37 -0.02 -0.45 0.90
C PRO A 37 1.30 0.30 0.62
N PRO A 38 1.32 1.63 0.40
CA PRO A 38 2.58 2.36 0.22
C PRO A 38 3.47 2.35 1.47
N CYS A 39 2.88 2.47 2.66
CA CYS A 39 3.62 2.47 3.93
C CYS A 39 4.23 1.10 4.21
N LEU A 40 3.48 0.03 3.93
CA LEU A 40 3.98 -1.34 4.00
C LEU A 40 5.15 -1.56 3.04
N PHE A 41 4.99 -1.14 1.78
CA PHE A 41 6.01 -1.34 0.76
C PHE A 41 7.29 -0.56 1.09
N ALA A 42 7.20 0.59 1.75
CA ALA A 42 8.37 1.32 2.24
C ALA A 42 9.21 0.49 3.23
N GLN A 43 8.58 -0.36 4.06
CA GLN A 43 9.31 -1.28 4.94
C GLN A 43 9.99 -2.40 4.13
N LEU A 44 9.32 -2.94 3.10
CA LEU A 44 9.94 -3.93 2.21
C LEU A 44 11.14 -3.33 1.44
N ALA A 45 11.02 -2.10 0.95
CA ALA A 45 12.10 -1.38 0.29
C ALA A 45 13.26 -1.07 1.26
N ARG A 46 12.99 -0.90 2.55
CA ARG A 46 14.02 -0.83 3.58
C ARG A 46 14.73 -2.18 3.72
N LEU A 47 13.99 -3.29 3.84
CA LEU A 47 14.57 -4.63 3.93
C LEU A 47 15.43 -4.99 2.70
N GLN A 48 14.99 -4.64 1.50
CA GLN A 48 15.80 -4.83 0.29
C GLN A 48 17.13 -4.08 0.35
N ARG A 49 17.16 -2.87 0.91
CA ARG A 49 18.39 -2.08 1.06
C ARG A 49 19.33 -2.68 2.11
N GLU A 50 18.79 -3.28 3.17
CA GLU A 50 19.56 -3.91 4.24
C GLU A 50 20.10 -5.30 3.83
N LEU A 51 19.31 -6.10 3.12
CA LEU A 51 19.66 -7.48 2.75
C LEU A 51 20.29 -7.60 1.35
N GLY A 52 20.12 -6.59 0.50
CA GLY A 52 20.53 -6.60 -0.89
C GLY A 52 19.49 -7.24 -1.83
N PRO A 53 19.52 -6.89 -3.13
CA PRO A 53 18.53 -7.36 -4.10
C PRO A 53 18.62 -8.86 -4.41
N GLU A 54 19.80 -9.48 -4.23
CA GLU A 54 19.99 -10.92 -4.42
C GLU A 54 19.28 -11.74 -3.33
N ALA A 55 19.41 -11.34 -2.07
CA ALA A 55 18.77 -12.03 -0.95
C ALA A 55 17.29 -11.65 -0.78
N PHE A 56 16.91 -10.43 -1.20
CA PHE A 56 15.54 -9.94 -1.10
C PHE A 56 15.11 -9.24 -2.42
N PRO A 57 14.69 -10.01 -3.43
CA PRO A 57 14.33 -9.50 -4.75
C PRO A 57 12.94 -8.85 -4.74
N LEU A 58 12.87 -7.62 -4.23
CA LEU A 58 11.64 -6.82 -4.23
C LEU A 58 11.33 -6.30 -5.64
N VAL A 59 10.09 -6.53 -6.09
CA VAL A 59 9.60 -6.04 -7.38
C VAL A 59 9.59 -4.50 -7.39
N PRO A 60 10.17 -3.82 -8.39
CA PRO A 60 10.15 -2.37 -8.44
C PRO A 60 8.70 -1.87 -8.57
N GLN A 61 8.25 -1.08 -7.59
CA GLN A 61 6.94 -0.45 -7.59
C GLN A 61 7.06 1.06 -7.45
N ARG A 62 6.14 1.77 -8.10
CA ARG A 62 6.03 3.23 -8.01
C ARG A 62 4.67 3.61 -7.44
N PHE A 63 4.69 4.34 -6.33
CA PHE A 63 3.49 4.89 -5.72
C PHE A 63 3.24 6.32 -6.20
N CYS A 64 2.06 6.55 -6.77
CA CYS A 64 1.65 7.85 -7.29
C CYS A 64 0.44 8.36 -6.52
N ASN A 65 0.60 9.45 -5.77
CA ASN A 65 -0.51 10.09 -5.05
C ASN A 65 -1.50 10.81 -5.98
N ARG A 66 -1.11 11.06 -7.24
CA ARG A 66 -1.95 11.69 -8.26
C ARG A 66 -1.78 11.01 -9.62
N PRO A 67 -2.82 10.98 -10.47
CA PRO A 67 -2.76 10.35 -11.80
C PRO A 67 -1.63 10.90 -12.68
N ARG A 68 -1.34 12.21 -12.59
CA ARG A 68 -0.27 12.85 -13.37
C ARG A 68 1.10 12.22 -13.14
N GLY A 69 1.36 11.64 -11.96
CA GLY A 69 2.61 10.96 -11.66
C GLY A 69 2.84 9.70 -12.50
N LEU A 70 1.77 9.08 -13.03
CA LEU A 70 1.86 7.90 -13.90
C LEU A 70 2.35 8.24 -15.32
N LEU A 71 2.25 9.51 -15.75
CA LEU A 71 2.63 9.94 -17.09
C LEU A 71 4.14 10.11 -17.26
N THR A 72 4.90 10.22 -16.17
CA THR A 72 6.33 10.51 -16.23
C THR A 72 7.15 9.22 -16.30
N GLY A 73 7.61 8.81 -17.48
CA GLY A 73 8.49 7.63 -17.63
C GLY A 73 7.81 6.27 -17.37
N PRO A 74 6.69 5.93 -18.03
CA PRO A 74 6.11 4.60 -17.93
C PRO A 74 7.02 3.55 -18.60
N THR A 75 7.37 2.49 -17.87
CA THR A 75 8.07 1.32 -18.42
C THR A 75 7.04 0.24 -18.72
N PHE A 76 6.88 -0.16 -20.00
CA PHE A 76 5.94 -1.21 -20.39
C PHE A 76 6.64 -2.57 -20.52
N PRO A 77 5.95 -3.69 -20.23
CA PRO A 77 4.61 -3.77 -19.62
C PRO A 77 4.64 -3.49 -18.11
N MET A 78 3.65 -2.79 -17.58
CA MET A 78 3.48 -2.56 -16.13
C MET A 78 2.13 -3.05 -15.62
N MET A 79 2.01 -3.21 -14.30
CA MET A 79 0.74 -3.40 -13.61
C MET A 79 0.40 -2.12 -12.84
N VAL A 80 -0.80 -1.58 -13.07
CA VAL A 80 -1.33 -0.45 -12.30
C VAL A 80 -2.38 -0.98 -11.34
N THR A 81 -2.19 -0.75 -10.04
CA THR A 81 -3.16 -1.12 -8.99
C THR A 81 -3.71 0.15 -8.35
N LEU A 82 -5.02 0.34 -8.40
CA LEU A 82 -5.70 1.42 -7.68
C LEU A 82 -5.99 0.97 -6.25
N SER A 83 -5.57 1.74 -5.25
CA SER A 83 -5.77 1.43 -3.82
C SER A 83 -6.61 2.50 -3.11
N PRO A 84 -7.46 2.15 -2.13
CA PRO A 84 -7.67 0.79 -1.61
C PRO A 84 -8.57 -0.02 -2.54
N SER A 85 -8.17 -1.26 -2.82
CA SER A 85 -8.97 -2.16 -3.63
C SER A 85 -9.10 -3.55 -2.99
N PRO A 86 -10.33 -4.07 -2.86
CA PRO A 86 -10.56 -5.45 -2.51
C PRO A 86 -10.09 -6.40 -3.63
N ALA A 87 -9.38 -7.46 -3.25
CA ALA A 87 -9.22 -8.70 -4.03
C ALA A 87 -8.99 -8.56 -5.55
N GLY A 88 -8.09 -7.65 -5.97
CA GLY A 88 -7.69 -7.54 -7.39
C GLY A 88 -8.56 -6.63 -8.25
N VAL A 89 -9.62 -6.01 -7.71
CA VAL A 89 -10.38 -4.97 -8.42
C VAL A 89 -9.43 -3.80 -8.76
N GLY A 90 -9.59 -3.14 -9.90
CA GLY A 90 -8.74 -1.98 -10.25
C GLY A 90 -7.26 -2.30 -10.52
N GLN A 91 -6.90 -3.57 -10.77
CA GLN A 91 -5.63 -3.93 -11.39
C GLN A 91 -5.77 -3.94 -12.91
N VAL A 92 -4.94 -3.17 -13.60
CA VAL A 92 -4.96 -3.06 -15.08
C VAL A 92 -3.53 -3.20 -15.61
N ARG A 93 -3.39 -3.95 -16.70
CA ARG A 93 -2.16 -4.00 -17.50
C ARG A 93 -2.31 -3.09 -18.72
N PRO A 94 -1.87 -1.82 -18.67
CA PRO A 94 -1.95 -0.94 -19.82
C PRO A 94 -1.00 -1.41 -20.93
N ARG A 95 -1.44 -1.29 -22.18
CA ARG A 95 -0.58 -1.46 -23.36
C ARG A 95 -0.01 -0.11 -23.81
N PRO A 96 1.17 -0.06 -24.43
CA PRO A 96 1.65 1.16 -25.07
C PRO A 96 0.65 1.63 -26.14
N LEU A 97 0.45 2.95 -26.24
CA LEU A 97 -0.27 3.56 -27.36
C LEU A 97 0.59 3.37 -28.62
N GLN A 98 0.01 2.73 -29.64
CA GLN A 98 0.57 2.71 -30.99
C GLN A 98 0.27 4.02 -31.71
#